data_AF-A0A0E3UM01-F1
#
_entry.id   AF-A0A0E3UM01-F1
#
_cell.length_a   1.000
_cell.length_b   1.000
_cell.length_c   1.000
_cell.angle_alpha   90.00
_cell.angle_beta   90.00
_cell.angle_gamma   90.00
#
_symmetry.space_group_name_H-M   'P 1'
#
loop_
_entity.id
_entity.type
_entity.pdbx_description
1 polymer ?
#
loop_
_entity_poly.entity_id
_entity_poly.type
_entity_poly.pdbx_seq_one_letter_code
_entity_poly.pdbx_strand_id
1 'polypeptide(L)'
;MNMVVKKLWILLLPLVAFGLWAMLAGPRTLLGIDPGPLGMAVLVAGTVAALLLLSRVPRERLEGASPAEWRAWIGTGFMLLGVVYFLSRIHVFSGTDWGDPAAGAVVRSLVLLLVVWTVLTWVLSARWKGRVEEDERDREIEARAAAWGRGALVSCVIGIAVMLGFSPWERLQWATHFMIANLLVFALMWHWLVEYAATAWMYLADRRGARA
;
A
#
# COMPACT_ATOMS: atom_id res chain seq x y z
N MET A 1 -8.92 4.54 -28.31
CA MET A 1 -9.03 4.78 -26.85
C MET A 1 -9.96 5.97 -26.62
N ASN A 2 -11.17 5.77 -26.08
CA ASN A 2 -12.22 6.80 -26.08
C ASN A 2 -11.84 8.02 -25.20
N MET A 3 -12.14 9.22 -25.69
CA MET A 3 -11.88 10.52 -25.05
C MET A 3 -12.42 10.62 -23.62
N VAL A 4 -13.53 9.94 -23.33
CA VAL A 4 -14.18 9.86 -22.02
C VAL A 4 -13.32 9.12 -21.00
N VAL A 5 -12.66 8.03 -21.41
CA VAL A 5 -11.77 7.24 -20.54
C VAL A 5 -10.52 8.06 -20.20
N LYS A 6 -9.93 8.76 -21.19
CA LYS A 6 -8.80 9.67 -20.95
C LYS A 6 -9.18 10.80 -19.97
N LYS A 7 -10.33 11.45 -20.16
CA LYS A 7 -10.83 12.50 -19.26
C LYS A 7 -11.09 12.00 -17.84
N LEU A 8 -11.57 10.76 -17.68
CA LEU A 8 -11.83 10.17 -16.38
C LEU A 8 -10.56 9.82 -15.59
N TRP A 9 -9.54 9.26 -16.26
CA TRP A 9 -8.24 8.99 -15.64
C TRP A 9 -7.54 10.29 -15.22
N ILE A 10 -7.69 11.34 -16.02
CA ILE A 10 -7.21 12.69 -15.71
C ILE A 10 -7.96 13.32 -14.51
N LEU A 11 -9.15 12.81 -14.15
CA LEU A 11 -9.95 13.30 -13.01
C LEU A 11 -9.75 12.45 -11.74
N LEU A 12 -9.52 11.14 -11.89
CA LEU A 12 -9.24 10.22 -10.79
C LEU A 12 -7.83 10.40 -10.21
N LEU A 13 -6.83 10.63 -11.06
CA LEU A 13 -5.45 10.90 -10.63
C LEU A 13 -5.35 12.12 -9.69
N PRO A 14 -5.93 13.29 -10.00
CA PRO A 14 -5.92 14.43 -9.09
C PRO A 14 -6.83 14.21 -7.88
N LEU A 15 -7.90 13.40 -7.95
CA LEU A 15 -8.73 13.09 -6.78
C LEU A 15 -7.98 12.19 -5.78
N VAL A 16 -7.26 11.18 -6.27
CA VAL A 16 -6.37 10.34 -5.47
C VAL A 16 -5.21 11.17 -4.94
N ALA A 17 -4.59 12.02 -5.77
CA ALA A 17 -3.54 12.94 -5.35
C ALA A 17 -4.03 13.98 -4.32
N PHE A 18 -5.30 14.40 -4.39
CA PHE A 18 -5.93 15.32 -3.45
C PHE A 18 -6.26 14.63 -2.13
N GLY A 19 -6.75 13.38 -2.14
CA GLY A 19 -6.90 12.57 -0.93
C GLY A 19 -5.56 12.29 -0.24
N LEU A 20 -4.52 12.02 -1.04
CA LEU A 20 -3.12 11.91 -0.62
C LEU A 20 -2.61 13.20 0.03
N TRP A 21 -2.80 14.33 -0.64
CA TRP A 21 -2.41 15.66 -0.14
C TRP A 21 -3.16 16.01 1.14
N ALA A 22 -4.45 15.68 1.24
CA ALA A 22 -5.25 15.91 2.43
C ALA A 22 -4.84 15.03 3.63
N MET A 23 -4.35 13.81 3.43
CA MET A 23 -3.79 12.99 4.52
C MET A 23 -2.38 13.44 4.97
N LEU A 24 -1.57 13.94 4.03
CA LEU A 24 -0.21 14.46 4.25
C LEU A 24 -0.20 15.89 4.81
N ALA A 25 -1.23 16.68 4.52
CA ALA A 25 -1.46 17.95 5.18
C ALA A 25 -1.72 17.65 6.67
N GLY A 26 -0.71 17.91 7.50
CA GLY A 26 -0.77 17.76 8.95
C GLY A 26 -1.91 18.58 9.60
N PRO A 27 -1.97 18.59 10.94
CA PRO A 27 -3.12 19.06 11.74
C PRO A 27 -3.24 20.59 11.79
N ARG A 28 -3.08 21.28 10.66
CA ARG A 28 -3.56 22.64 10.50
C ARG A 28 -4.98 22.52 9.99
N THR A 29 -5.93 22.80 10.87
CA THR A 29 -7.34 22.98 10.58
C THR A 29 -7.51 23.94 9.40
N LEU A 30 -7.63 23.40 8.20
CA LEU A 30 -8.06 24.16 7.04
C LEU A 30 -9.56 24.37 7.22
N LEU A 31 -9.96 25.58 7.60
CA LEU A 31 -11.37 25.98 7.82
C LEU A 31 -12.10 25.21 8.95
N GLY A 32 -11.38 24.83 10.02
CA GLY A 32 -12.00 24.21 11.21
C GLY A 32 -12.40 22.74 11.05
N ILE A 33 -12.01 22.08 9.95
CA ILE A 33 -12.26 20.66 9.71
C ILE A 33 -10.92 19.91 9.78
N ASP A 34 -10.88 18.82 10.54
CA ASP A 34 -9.70 17.95 10.63
C ASP A 34 -9.47 17.27 9.26
N PRO A 35 -8.34 17.52 8.58
CA PRO A 35 -8.08 17.02 7.23
C PRO A 35 -7.81 15.50 7.20
N GLY A 36 -7.47 14.87 8.34
CA GLY A 36 -7.16 13.43 8.40
C GLY A 36 -8.34 12.53 7.99
N PRO A 37 -9.51 12.64 8.63
CA PRO A 37 -10.71 11.89 8.26
C PRO A 37 -11.22 12.21 6.85
N LEU A 38 -11.06 13.46 6.40
CA LEU A 38 -11.56 13.93 5.11
C LEU A 38 -10.70 13.44 3.95
N GLY A 39 -9.36 13.44 4.11
CA GLY A 39 -8.44 12.81 3.18
C GLY A 39 -8.66 11.31 3.05
N MET A 40 -8.95 10.62 4.17
CA MET A 40 -9.30 9.21 4.20
C MET A 40 -10.63 8.92 3.48
N ALA A 41 -11.67 9.74 3.73
CA ALA A 41 -12.95 9.61 3.05
C ALA A 41 -12.82 9.83 1.54
N VAL A 42 -11.98 10.76 1.09
CA VAL A 42 -11.68 11.00 -0.32
C VAL A 42 -10.86 9.86 -0.94
N LEU A 43 -9.91 9.27 -0.20
CA LEU A 43 -9.16 8.10 -0.64
C LEU A 43 -10.04 6.87 -0.78
N VAL A 44 -10.94 6.63 0.19
CA VAL A 44 -11.93 5.56 0.14
C VAL A 44 -12.92 5.82 -1.00
N ALA A 45 -13.47 7.02 -1.12
CA ALA A 45 -14.40 7.37 -2.20
C ALA A 45 -13.73 7.31 -3.58
N GLY A 46 -12.47 7.73 -3.69
CA GLY A 46 -11.66 7.64 -4.91
C GLY A 46 -11.34 6.20 -5.29
N THR A 47 -11.03 5.36 -4.31
CA THR A 47 -10.80 3.91 -4.52
C THR A 47 -12.09 3.20 -4.91
N VAL A 48 -13.21 3.51 -4.26
CA VAL A 48 -14.55 2.99 -4.59
C VAL A 48 -14.98 3.49 -5.97
N ALA A 49 -14.76 4.75 -6.30
CA ALA A 49 -15.05 5.30 -7.62
C ALA A 49 -14.19 4.63 -8.70
N ALA A 50 -12.88 4.46 -8.45
CA ALA A 50 -11.99 3.74 -9.36
C ALA A 50 -12.44 2.29 -9.55
N LEU A 51 -12.89 1.61 -8.48
CA LEU A 51 -13.46 0.27 -8.53
C LEU A 51 -14.77 0.20 -9.34
N LEU A 52 -15.68 1.15 -9.13
CA LEU A 52 -16.95 1.25 -9.86
C LEU A 52 -16.73 1.63 -11.34
N LEU A 53 -15.65 2.33 -11.64
CA LEU A 53 -15.28 2.66 -12.99
C LEU A 53 -14.58 1.49 -13.67
N LEU A 54 -13.72 0.76 -12.95
CA LEU A 54 -13.11 -0.48 -13.41
C LEU A 54 -14.16 -1.57 -13.66
N SER A 55 -15.22 -1.64 -12.84
CA SER A 55 -16.32 -2.59 -13.04
C SER A 55 -17.12 -2.30 -14.33
N ARG A 56 -17.14 -1.04 -14.78
CA ARG A 56 -17.76 -0.57 -16.02
C ARG A 56 -16.86 -0.64 -17.25
N VAL A 57 -15.57 -0.93 -17.11
CA VAL A 57 -14.66 -1.11 -18.26
C VAL A 57 -14.90 -2.51 -18.89
N PRO A 58 -15.13 -2.59 -20.22
CA PRO A 58 -15.29 -3.87 -20.91
C PRO A 58 -14.03 -4.73 -20.75
N ARG A 59 -14.23 -6.03 -20.46
CA ARG A 59 -13.16 -7.00 -20.17
C ARG A 59 -12.10 -7.09 -21.28
N GLU A 60 -12.50 -6.89 -22.54
CA GLU A 60 -11.65 -6.90 -23.75
C GLU A 60 -10.49 -5.88 -23.69
N ARG A 61 -10.66 -4.75 -23.00
CA ARG A 61 -9.60 -3.74 -22.85
C ARG A 61 -8.54 -4.09 -21.80
N LEU A 62 -8.76 -5.14 -21.01
CA LEU A 62 -7.86 -5.60 -19.95
C LEU A 62 -7.03 -6.82 -20.37
N GLU A 63 -7.23 -7.34 -21.58
CA GLU A 63 -6.57 -8.56 -22.11
C GLU A 63 -5.05 -8.45 -22.24
N GLY A 64 -4.51 -7.23 -22.15
CA GLY A 64 -3.08 -7.01 -22.24
C GLY A 64 -2.26 -7.50 -21.05
N ALA A 65 -2.85 -7.81 -19.89
CA ALA A 65 -2.15 -8.15 -18.63
C ALA A 65 -2.81 -9.29 -17.84
N SER A 66 -2.01 -10.08 -17.12
CA SER A 66 -2.54 -11.16 -16.26
C SER A 66 -3.26 -10.58 -15.03
N PRO A 67 -4.20 -11.33 -14.42
CA PRO A 67 -4.88 -10.87 -13.20
C PRO A 67 -3.90 -10.65 -12.04
N ALA A 68 -2.89 -11.52 -11.93
CA ALA A 68 -1.83 -11.41 -10.93
C ALA A 68 -0.97 -10.15 -11.13
N GLU A 69 -0.67 -9.79 -12.38
CA GLU A 69 0.05 -8.55 -12.71
C GLU A 69 -0.75 -7.30 -12.28
N TRP A 70 -2.05 -7.25 -12.58
CA TRP A 70 -2.91 -6.15 -12.12
C TRP A 70 -2.93 -6.04 -10.60
N ARG A 71 -3.07 -7.17 -9.91
CA ARG A 71 -3.05 -7.21 -8.44
C ARG A 71 -1.73 -6.70 -7.88
N ALA A 72 -0.60 -7.06 -8.49
CA ALA A 72 0.73 -6.63 -8.08
C ALA A 72 0.94 -5.11 -8.24
N TRP A 73 0.53 -4.52 -9.36
CA TRP A 73 0.64 -3.08 -9.58
C TRP A 73 -0.22 -2.27 -8.61
N ILE A 74 -1.47 -2.68 -8.42
CA ILE A 74 -2.38 -2.02 -7.49
C ILE A 74 -1.88 -2.20 -6.05
N GLY A 75 -1.44 -3.40 -5.68
CA GLY A 75 -0.86 -3.69 -4.36
C GLY A 75 0.41 -2.90 -4.08
N THR A 76 1.28 -2.73 -5.07
CA THR A 76 2.49 -1.90 -4.94
C THR A 76 2.12 -0.45 -4.65
N GLY A 77 1.23 0.15 -5.45
CA GLY A 77 0.81 1.54 -5.25
C GLY A 77 0.11 1.75 -3.92
N PHE A 78 -0.77 0.83 -3.55
CA PHE A 78 -1.52 0.88 -2.30
C PHE A 78 -0.61 0.71 -1.07
N MET A 79 0.31 -0.24 -1.10
CA MET A 79 1.24 -0.45 0.01
C MET A 79 2.27 0.67 0.12
N LEU A 80 2.77 1.19 -1.01
CA LEU A 80 3.66 2.35 -1.02
C LEU A 80 2.99 3.55 -0.35
N LEU A 81 1.72 3.78 -0.65
CA LEU A 81 0.92 4.82 -0.02
C LEU A 81 0.81 4.60 1.49
N GLY A 82 0.49 3.38 1.92
CA GLY A 82 0.43 3.02 3.34
C GLY A 82 1.76 3.26 4.06
N VAL A 83 2.88 2.87 3.44
CA VAL A 83 4.23 3.06 3.98
C VAL A 83 4.58 4.55 4.11
N VAL A 84 4.31 5.36 3.07
CA VAL A 84 4.55 6.81 3.12
C VAL A 84 3.69 7.47 4.19
N TYR A 85 2.43 7.08 4.31
CA TYR A 85 1.54 7.57 5.36
C TYR A 85 2.07 7.22 6.75
N PHE A 86 2.46 5.97 6.98
CA PHE A 86 3.05 5.52 8.24
C PHE A 86 4.30 6.33 8.60
N LEU A 87 5.26 6.45 7.67
CA LEU A 87 6.50 7.20 7.88
C LEU A 87 6.25 8.68 8.16
N SER A 88 5.27 9.30 7.50
CA SER A 88 4.91 10.71 7.75
C SER A 88 4.40 10.96 9.18
N ARG A 89 3.85 9.93 9.83
CA ARG A 89 3.27 10.00 11.18
C ARG A 89 4.10 9.28 12.23
N ILE A 90 5.30 8.81 11.89
CA ILE A 90 6.14 8.03 12.82
C ILE A 90 6.47 8.78 14.13
N HIS A 91 6.57 10.11 14.06
CA HIS A 91 6.80 10.98 15.21
C HIS A 91 5.66 10.95 16.25
N VAL A 92 4.47 10.51 15.88
CA VAL A 92 3.34 10.36 16.83
C VAL A 92 3.59 9.16 17.77
N PHE A 93 4.37 8.17 17.33
CA PHE A 93 4.67 6.97 18.11
C PHE A 93 5.85 7.12 19.08
N SER A 94 6.53 8.28 19.10
CA SER A 94 7.59 8.54 20.08
C SER A 94 7.07 8.90 21.47
N GLY A 95 5.76 9.11 21.61
CA GLY A 95 5.10 9.26 22.91
C GLY A 95 5.10 7.95 23.71
N THR A 96 5.19 8.06 25.03
CA THR A 96 5.20 6.92 25.96
C THR A 96 3.81 6.38 26.31
N ASP A 97 2.73 7.02 25.83
CA ASP A 97 1.37 6.70 26.28
C ASP A 97 0.57 5.93 25.21
N TRP A 98 0.10 4.75 25.57
CA TRP A 98 -0.78 3.91 24.75
C TRP A 98 -2.17 4.53 24.56
N GLY A 99 -2.55 5.48 25.43
CA GLY A 99 -3.83 6.18 25.39
C GLY A 99 -3.88 7.40 24.45
N ASP A 100 -2.80 7.73 23.74
CA ASP A 100 -2.78 8.92 22.88
C ASP A 100 -3.81 8.80 21.74
N PRO A 101 -4.83 9.68 21.69
CA PRO A 101 -5.84 9.69 20.63
C PRO A 101 -5.24 9.83 19.23
N ALA A 102 -4.10 10.51 19.09
CA ALA A 102 -3.42 10.72 17.82
C ALA A 102 -2.80 9.41 17.30
N ALA A 103 -2.13 8.65 18.17
CA ALA A 103 -1.56 7.35 17.80
C ALA A 103 -2.68 6.35 17.45
N GLY A 104 -3.77 6.35 18.22
CA GLY A 104 -4.96 5.55 17.94
C GLY A 104 -5.61 5.89 16.58
N ALA A 105 -5.64 7.17 16.19
CA ALA A 105 -6.16 7.59 14.89
C ALA A 105 -5.31 7.07 13.72
N VAL A 106 -3.98 7.04 13.85
CA VAL A 106 -3.09 6.48 12.82
C VAL A 106 -3.30 4.97 12.69
N VAL A 107 -3.34 4.24 13.81
CA VAL A 107 -3.60 2.79 13.81
C VAL A 107 -4.96 2.47 13.18
N ARG A 108 -6.02 3.21 13.55
CA ARG A 108 -7.35 3.05 12.97
C ARG A 108 -7.35 3.28 11.46
N SER A 109 -6.58 4.27 11.00
CA SER A 109 -6.44 4.57 9.57
C SER A 109 -5.73 3.44 8.84
N LEU A 110 -4.68 2.85 9.41
CA LEU A 110 -4.00 1.67 8.85
C LEU A 110 -4.92 0.45 8.79
N VAL A 111 -5.73 0.21 9.82
CA VAL A 111 -6.70 -0.88 9.85
C VAL A 111 -7.77 -0.68 8.77
N LEU A 112 -8.32 0.54 8.64
CA LEU A 112 -9.27 0.86 7.58
C LEU A 112 -8.67 0.69 6.18
N LEU A 113 -7.41 1.07 6.00
CA LEU A 113 -6.65 0.86 4.77
C LEU A 113 -6.56 -0.65 4.47
N LEU A 114 -6.23 -1.48 5.46
CA LEU A 114 -6.21 -2.94 5.31
C LEU A 114 -7.59 -3.53 4.97
N VAL A 115 -8.68 -3.02 5.57
CA VAL A 115 -10.05 -3.42 5.22
C VAL A 115 -10.36 -3.07 3.76
N VAL A 116 -10.03 -1.85 3.32
CA VAL A 116 -10.21 -1.40 1.93
C VAL A 116 -9.46 -2.29 0.97
N TRP A 117 -8.19 -2.63 1.28
CA TRP A 117 -7.39 -3.56 0.50
C TRP A 117 -8.02 -4.95 0.38
N THR A 118 -8.57 -5.45 1.49
CA THR A 118 -9.20 -6.77 1.54
C THR A 118 -10.43 -6.82 0.65
N VAL A 119 -11.29 -5.79 0.73
CA VAL A 119 -12.47 -5.63 -0.14
C VAL A 119 -12.05 -5.48 -1.59
N LEU A 120 -11.03 -4.67 -1.88
CA LEU A 120 -10.47 -4.48 -3.23
C LEU A 120 -10.00 -5.81 -3.83
N THR A 121 -9.22 -6.57 -3.07
CA THR A 121 -8.72 -7.90 -3.46
C THR A 121 -9.87 -8.86 -3.70
N TRP A 122 -10.88 -8.88 -2.83
CA TRP A 122 -12.05 -9.74 -2.98
C TRP A 122 -12.86 -9.43 -4.25
N VAL A 123 -13.12 -8.14 -4.53
CA VAL A 123 -13.81 -7.69 -5.75
C VAL A 123 -13.03 -8.04 -7.01
N LEU A 124 -11.71 -7.84 -6.99
CA LEU A 124 -10.83 -8.26 -8.07
C LEU A 124 -10.93 -9.78 -8.26
N SER A 125 -10.73 -10.59 -7.24
CA SER A 125 -10.84 -12.06 -7.34
C SER A 125 -12.20 -12.54 -7.86
N ALA A 126 -13.30 -11.92 -7.42
CA ALA A 126 -14.65 -12.26 -7.88
C ALA A 126 -14.85 -11.99 -9.39
N ARG A 127 -14.19 -10.96 -9.96
CA ARG A 127 -14.34 -10.59 -11.37
C ARG A 127 -13.66 -11.58 -12.33
N TRP A 128 -12.63 -12.29 -11.85
CA TRP A 128 -11.84 -13.26 -12.63
C TRP A 128 -12.11 -14.73 -12.27
N LYS A 129 -13.07 -14.99 -11.37
CA LYS A 129 -13.54 -16.35 -11.02
C LYS A 129 -14.09 -17.03 -12.28
N GLY A 130 -13.28 -17.89 -12.92
CA GLY A 130 -13.63 -18.59 -14.17
C GLY A 130 -12.57 -18.61 -15.26
N ARG A 131 -11.43 -17.90 -15.14
CA ARG A 131 -10.23 -18.22 -15.92
C ARG A 131 -9.46 -19.33 -15.21
N VAL A 132 -8.94 -20.27 -16.00
CA VAL A 132 -8.13 -21.41 -15.55
C VAL A 132 -7.06 -20.93 -14.57
N GLU A 133 -6.95 -21.69 -13.49
CA GLU A 133 -6.06 -21.53 -12.34
C GLU A 133 -4.62 -21.22 -12.76
N GLU A 134 -3.96 -20.42 -11.91
CA GLU A 134 -2.51 -20.22 -11.83
C GLU A 134 -1.69 -21.12 -12.77
N ASP A 135 -1.23 -20.54 -13.88
CA ASP A 135 -0.22 -21.18 -14.71
C ASP A 135 1.03 -21.44 -13.84
N GLU A 136 1.80 -22.48 -14.14
CA GLU A 136 3.02 -22.82 -13.39
C GLU A 136 3.96 -21.60 -13.30
N ARG A 137 3.95 -20.79 -14.37
CA ARG A 137 4.64 -19.51 -14.44
C ARG A 137 4.21 -18.50 -13.36
N ASP A 138 2.91 -18.36 -13.11
CA ASP A 138 2.40 -17.40 -12.12
C ASP A 138 2.85 -17.83 -10.70
N ARG A 139 2.86 -19.14 -10.41
CA ARG A 139 3.38 -19.70 -9.15
C ARG A 139 4.87 -19.47 -8.98
N GLU A 140 5.66 -19.63 -10.04
CA GLU A 140 7.10 -19.35 -9.98
C GLU A 140 7.40 -17.88 -9.72
N ILE A 141 6.61 -16.97 -10.29
CA ILE A 141 6.73 -15.52 -10.04
C ILE A 141 6.39 -15.24 -8.58
N GLU A 142 5.29 -15.79 -8.07
CA GLU A 142 4.89 -15.62 -6.67
C GLU A 142 5.93 -16.18 -5.69
N ALA A 143 6.46 -17.38 -5.93
CA ALA A 143 7.48 -17.98 -5.08
C ALA A 143 8.76 -17.13 -5.03
N ARG A 144 9.19 -16.60 -6.17
CA ARG A 144 10.36 -15.70 -6.26
C ARG A 144 10.08 -14.37 -5.57
N ALA A 145 8.93 -13.74 -5.82
CA ALA A 145 8.56 -12.49 -5.19
C ALA A 145 8.44 -12.62 -3.67
N ALA A 146 7.88 -13.72 -3.18
CA ALA A 146 7.81 -14.02 -1.74
C ALA A 146 9.22 -14.18 -1.14
N ALA A 147 10.20 -14.70 -1.89
CA ALA A 147 11.58 -14.76 -1.44
C ALA A 147 12.21 -13.36 -1.30
N TRP A 148 11.93 -12.44 -2.23
CA TRP A 148 12.33 -11.03 -2.11
C TRP A 148 11.68 -10.36 -0.90
N GLY A 149 10.38 -10.58 -0.70
CA GLY A 149 9.66 -10.12 0.47
C GLY A 149 10.29 -10.64 1.76
N ARG A 150 10.54 -11.95 1.88
CA ARG A 150 11.18 -12.54 3.07
C ARG A 150 12.56 -11.95 3.31
N GLY A 151 13.36 -11.79 2.26
CA GLY A 151 14.69 -11.16 2.36
C GLY A 151 14.61 -9.73 2.90
N ALA A 152 13.66 -8.93 2.44
CA ALA A 152 13.42 -7.58 2.93
C ALA A 152 12.98 -7.56 4.40
N LEU A 153 12.08 -8.46 4.81
CA LEU A 153 11.65 -8.58 6.20
C LEU A 153 12.82 -8.91 7.12
N VAL A 154 13.58 -9.96 6.78
CA VAL A 154 14.74 -10.41 7.55
C VAL A 154 15.78 -9.28 7.66
N SER A 155 16.07 -8.60 6.54
CA SER A 155 17.01 -7.48 6.53
C SER A 155 16.55 -6.32 7.40
N CYS A 156 15.26 -5.97 7.38
CA CYS A 156 14.68 -4.94 8.26
C CYS A 156 14.79 -5.34 9.73
N VAL A 157 14.42 -6.57 10.10
CA VAL A 157 14.48 -7.05 11.48
C VAL A 157 15.92 -7.07 12.00
N ILE A 158 16.87 -7.57 11.19
CA ILE A 158 18.30 -7.53 11.53
C ILE A 158 18.77 -6.08 11.67
N GLY A 159 18.38 -5.18 10.75
CA GLY A 159 18.72 -3.77 10.83
C GLY A 159 18.22 -3.11 12.11
N ILE A 160 16.97 -3.40 12.52
CA ILE A 160 16.41 -2.94 13.79
C ILE A 160 17.20 -3.52 14.98
N ALA A 161 17.49 -4.82 14.97
CA ALA A 161 18.23 -5.47 16.05
C ALA A 161 19.66 -4.92 16.20
N VAL A 162 20.37 -4.71 15.09
CA VAL A 162 21.70 -4.08 15.04
C VAL A 162 21.61 -2.64 15.54
N MET A 163 20.64 -1.87 15.06
CA MET A 163 20.45 -0.48 15.51
C MET A 163 20.21 -0.42 17.03
N LEU A 164 19.38 -1.30 17.58
CA LEU A 164 19.11 -1.34 19.02
C LEU A 164 20.31 -1.87 19.83
N GLY A 165 21.00 -2.89 19.34
CA GLY A 165 22.10 -3.55 20.06
C GLY A 165 23.40 -2.75 20.09
N PHE A 166 23.67 -1.91 19.08
CA PHE A 166 24.89 -1.11 18.99
C PHE A 166 24.69 0.38 19.36
N SER A 167 23.48 0.80 19.71
CA SER A 167 23.22 2.19 20.11
C SER A 167 23.53 2.43 21.60
N PRO A 168 24.19 3.54 21.96
CA PRO A 168 24.35 3.96 23.35
C PRO A 168 23.00 4.18 24.03
N TRP A 169 22.91 3.87 25.33
CA TRP A 169 21.66 4.00 26.10
C TRP A 169 21.07 5.42 26.06
N GLU A 170 21.92 6.47 26.00
CA GLU A 170 21.45 7.86 25.89
C GLU A 170 20.65 8.11 24.59
N ARG A 171 20.96 7.36 23.52
CA ARG A 171 20.30 7.48 22.21
C ARG A 171 19.09 6.58 22.06
N LEU A 172 18.80 5.73 23.04
CA LEU A 172 17.71 4.73 23.00
C LEU A 172 16.42 5.19 23.70
N GLN A 173 16.35 6.42 24.21
CA GLN A 173 15.17 6.93 24.91
C GLN A 173 13.89 6.94 24.05
N TRP A 174 14.03 7.02 22.73
CA TRP A 174 12.91 6.95 21.78
C TRP A 174 12.41 5.51 21.55
N ALA A 175 13.21 4.49 21.86
CA ALA A 175 12.94 3.07 21.58
C ALA A 175 12.01 2.46 22.66
N THR A 176 10.86 3.08 22.86
CA THR A 176 9.81 2.56 23.73
C THR A 176 9.26 1.24 23.17
N HIS A 177 8.68 0.38 24.02
CA HIS A 177 8.00 -0.85 23.56
C HIS A 177 6.97 -0.56 22.47
N PHE A 178 6.26 0.58 22.58
CA PHE A 178 5.27 1.02 21.62
C PHE A 178 5.91 1.38 20.26
N MET A 179 7.02 2.13 20.27
CA MET A 179 7.74 2.47 19.05
C MET A 179 8.31 1.21 18.38
N ILE A 180 8.90 0.29 19.15
CA ILE A 180 9.44 -0.96 18.62
C ILE A 180 8.34 -1.79 17.95
N ALA A 181 7.16 -1.92 18.57
CA ALA A 181 6.02 -2.60 17.96
C ALA A 181 5.62 -1.97 16.61
N ASN A 182 5.59 -0.64 16.55
CA ASN A 182 5.27 0.08 15.31
C ASN A 182 6.38 -0.06 14.24
N LEU A 183 7.66 -0.13 14.62
CA LEU A 183 8.75 -0.44 13.70
C LEU A 183 8.64 -1.87 13.12
N LEU A 184 8.15 -2.83 13.91
CA LEU A 184 7.89 -4.18 13.41
C LEU A 184 6.69 -4.20 12.45
N VAL A 185 5.63 -3.42 12.72
CA VAL A 185 4.53 -3.22 11.77
C VAL A 185 5.06 -2.61 10.47
N PHE A 186 5.93 -1.61 10.54
CA PHE A 186 6.61 -1.07 9.36
C PHE A 186 7.39 -2.13 8.61
N ALA A 187 8.14 -2.99 9.30
CA ALA A 187 8.87 -4.08 8.65
C ALA A 187 7.94 -5.05 7.89
N LEU A 188 6.75 -5.34 8.43
CA LEU A 188 5.71 -6.13 7.75
C LEU A 188 5.13 -5.39 6.52
N MET A 189 4.89 -4.09 6.63
CA MET A 189 4.43 -3.28 5.49
C MET A 189 5.48 -3.22 4.39
N TRP A 190 6.76 -3.05 4.77
CA TRP A 190 7.89 -3.05 3.86
C TRP A 190 8.05 -4.40 3.14
N HIS A 191 7.88 -5.50 3.88
CA HIS A 191 7.86 -6.85 3.33
C HIS A 191 6.83 -7.00 2.19
N TRP A 192 5.57 -6.63 2.42
CA TRP A 192 4.53 -6.69 1.38
C TRP A 192 4.78 -5.72 0.22
N LEU A 193 5.34 -4.54 0.49
CA LEU A 193 5.71 -3.59 -0.56
C LEU A 193 6.74 -4.19 -1.52
N VAL A 194 7.81 -4.77 -0.96
CA VAL A 194 8.87 -5.40 -1.75
C VAL A 194 8.34 -6.60 -2.53
N GLU A 195 7.48 -7.40 -1.92
CA GLU A 195 6.84 -8.54 -2.59
C GLU A 195 6.01 -8.08 -3.80
N TYR A 196 5.08 -7.13 -3.61
CA TYR A 196 4.27 -6.61 -4.73
C TYR A 196 5.12 -5.94 -5.81
N ALA A 197 6.13 -5.16 -5.42
CA ALA A 197 7.03 -4.50 -6.35
C ALA A 197 7.86 -5.52 -7.16
N ALA A 198 8.36 -6.58 -6.51
CA ALA A 198 9.08 -7.66 -7.16
C ALA A 198 8.19 -8.40 -8.16
N THR A 199 6.96 -8.75 -7.78
CA THR A 199 5.97 -9.37 -8.68
C THR A 199 5.71 -8.48 -9.90
N ALA A 200 5.42 -7.19 -9.70
CA ALA A 200 5.16 -6.24 -10.77
C ALA A 200 6.38 -6.09 -11.71
N TRP A 201 7.60 -6.06 -11.15
CA TRP A 201 8.84 -6.00 -11.91
C TRP A 201 9.06 -7.26 -12.76
N MET A 202 8.82 -8.46 -12.20
CA MET A 202 8.99 -9.74 -12.91
C MET A 202 8.05 -9.83 -14.11
N TYR A 203 6.77 -9.46 -13.96
CA TYR A 203 5.83 -9.39 -15.08
C TYR A 203 6.27 -8.37 -16.15
N LEU A 204 6.82 -7.23 -15.74
CA LEU A 204 7.32 -6.20 -16.66
C LEU A 204 8.56 -6.68 -17.42
N ALA A 205 9.48 -7.38 -16.75
CA ALA A 205 10.69 -7.94 -17.34
C ALA A 205 10.34 -9.01 -18.38
N ASP A 206 9.46 -9.96 -18.04
CA ASP A 206 9.01 -11.00 -18.95
C ASP A 206 8.36 -10.43 -20.22
N ARG A 207 7.55 -9.37 -20.10
CA ARG A 207 6.95 -8.68 -21.27
C ARG A 207 7.99 -8.04 -22.18
N ARG A 208 9.07 -7.50 -21.62
CA ARG A 208 10.15 -6.89 -22.42
C ARG A 208 10.94 -7.98 -23.14
N GLY A 209 11.22 -9.10 -22.46
CA GLY A 209 11.88 -10.26 -23.05
C GLY A 209 11.06 -10.91 -24.17
N ALA A 210 9.74 -11.00 -24.05
CA ALA A 210 8.87 -11.55 -25.08
C ALA A 210 8.65 -10.62 -26.30
N ARG A 211 9.13 -9.37 -26.26
CA ARG A 211 9.04 -8.39 -27.35
C ARG A 211 10.36 -8.14 -28.07
N ALA A 212 11.46 -8.68 -27.56
CA ALA A 212 12.79 -8.64 -28.16
C ALA A 212 13.03 -9.88 -29.02
#